data_AF-A0A1X4KYT2-F1
#
_entry.id   AF-A0A1X4KYT2-F1
#
_cell.length_a   1.000
_cell.length_b   1.000
_cell.length_c   1.000
_cell.angle_alpha   90.00
_cell.angle_beta   90.00
_cell.angle_gamma   90.00
#
_symmetry.space_group_name_H-M   'P 1'
#
loop_
_entity.id
_entity.type
_entity.pdbx_description
1 polymer ?
#
loop_
_entity_poly.entity_id
_entity_poly.type
_entity_poly.pdbx_seq_one_letter_code
_entity_poly.pdbx_strand_id
1 'polypeptide(L)'
;MSHSLDATQESGNYPVFEGRMHYIDGYDPSSLWAPHSSLQRTSTWVGMGAILAGLAGLGTLIFGLASSTVGSQEAWSTYALIGGVIAAVLLIGGFVLIHMGRAAYRQYRAETGRVN
;
A
#
# COMPACT_ATOMS: atom_id res chain seq x y z
N MET A 1 8.30 -14.48 -42.56
CA MET A 1 9.33 -14.94 -41.59
C MET A 1 8.84 -14.58 -40.20
N SER A 2 8.18 -15.52 -39.53
CA SER A 2 7.79 -15.38 -38.11
C SER A 2 8.88 -16.04 -37.27
N HIS A 3 9.60 -15.24 -36.49
CA HIS A 3 10.53 -15.74 -35.47
C HIS A 3 9.71 -16.49 -34.41
N SER A 4 9.84 -17.82 -34.37
CA SER A 4 9.43 -18.62 -33.21
C SER A 4 10.47 -18.43 -32.12
N LEU A 5 10.05 -17.97 -30.95
CA LEU A 5 10.89 -17.88 -29.76
C LEU A 5 11.00 -19.29 -29.17
N ASP A 6 12.23 -19.80 -29.09
CA ASP A 6 12.52 -21.13 -28.55
C ASP A 6 12.47 -21.11 -27.02
N ALA A 7 11.50 -21.82 -26.45
CA ALA A 7 11.39 -22.01 -25.01
C ALA A 7 12.54 -22.89 -24.50
N THR A 8 13.43 -22.32 -23.70
CA THR A 8 14.43 -23.08 -22.94
C THR A 8 14.00 -23.10 -21.47
N GLN A 9 13.79 -24.29 -20.88
CA GLN A 9 14.24 -24.67 -19.53
C GLN A 9 13.97 -26.16 -19.27
N GLU A 10 15.05 -26.95 -19.17
CA GLU A 10 15.06 -28.24 -18.49
C GLU A 10 15.08 -28.03 -16.97
N SER A 11 13.99 -28.45 -16.31
CA SER A 11 13.93 -29.16 -15.00
C SER A 11 12.57 -28.89 -14.32
N GLY A 12 11.60 -29.81 -14.53
CA GLY A 12 10.37 -29.85 -13.73
C GLY A 12 9.11 -29.23 -14.32
N ASN A 13 8.82 -29.43 -15.61
CA ASN A 13 7.49 -29.41 -16.23
C ASN A 13 6.46 -28.34 -15.77
N TYR A 14 6.79 -27.07 -15.94
CA TYR A 14 5.82 -26.00 -16.10
C TYR A 14 6.28 -25.07 -17.24
N PRO A 15 5.39 -24.70 -18.18
CA PRO A 15 5.76 -23.79 -19.26
C PRO A 15 6.09 -22.42 -18.68
N VAL A 16 7.33 -21.98 -18.86
CA VAL A 16 7.75 -20.60 -18.59
C VAL A 16 7.38 -19.78 -19.81
N PHE A 17 6.28 -19.04 -19.74
CA PHE A 17 5.86 -18.17 -20.84
C PHE A 17 6.73 -16.91 -20.88
N GLU A 18 7.45 -16.71 -21.98
CA GLU A 18 8.10 -15.43 -22.28
C GLU A 18 7.02 -14.39 -22.60
N GLY A 19 6.73 -13.51 -21.64
CA GLY A 19 5.62 -12.55 -21.70
C GLY A 19 4.84 -12.47 -20.39
N ARG A 20 3.95 -11.47 -20.25
CA ARG A 20 3.25 -11.15 -18.97
C ARG A 20 2.62 -12.39 -18.30
N MET A 21 2.66 -12.39 -16.97
CA MET A 21 2.38 -13.55 -16.10
C MET A 21 0.96 -14.10 -16.27
N HIS A 22 0.82 -15.41 -16.46
CA HIS A 22 -0.45 -16.12 -16.57
C HIS A 22 -0.52 -17.21 -15.49
N TYR A 23 -1.59 -17.25 -14.72
CA TYR A 23 -1.84 -18.34 -13.76
C TYR A 23 -2.33 -19.58 -14.51
N ILE A 24 -2.07 -20.76 -13.94
CA ILE A 24 -2.69 -22.00 -14.40
C ILE A 24 -4.21 -21.85 -14.25
N ASP A 25 -4.97 -22.29 -15.26
CA ASP A 25 -6.43 -22.26 -15.19
C ASP A 25 -6.94 -23.03 -13.98
N GLY A 26 -7.85 -22.40 -13.22
CA GLY A 26 -8.37 -22.92 -11.96
C GLY A 26 -7.46 -22.73 -10.73
N TYR A 27 -6.21 -22.30 -10.90
CA TYR A 27 -5.35 -21.93 -9.78
C TYR A 27 -5.70 -20.52 -9.29
N ASP A 28 -5.85 -20.39 -7.97
CA ASP A 28 -6.01 -19.12 -7.29
C ASP A 28 -4.78 -18.88 -6.38
N PRO A 29 -3.88 -17.94 -6.74
CA PRO A 29 -2.71 -17.66 -5.92
C PRO A 29 -3.12 -17.06 -4.56
N SER A 30 -2.36 -17.37 -3.51
CA SER A 30 -2.56 -16.67 -2.24
C SER A 30 -2.28 -15.16 -2.41
N SER A 31 -3.02 -14.32 -1.70
CA SER A 31 -2.85 -12.86 -1.74
C SER A 31 -1.48 -12.37 -1.28
N LEU A 32 -0.76 -13.15 -0.44
CA LEU A 32 0.58 -12.80 0.04
C LEU A 32 1.68 -13.13 -0.97
N TRP A 33 1.57 -14.28 -1.63
CA TRP A 33 2.59 -14.81 -2.54
C TRP A 33 2.32 -14.50 -4.02
N ALA A 34 1.17 -13.88 -4.33
CA ALA A 34 0.88 -13.42 -5.67
C ALA A 34 1.94 -12.39 -6.14
N PRO A 35 2.51 -12.54 -7.34
CA PRO A 35 3.43 -11.55 -7.93
C PRO A 35 2.88 -10.11 -8.00
N HIS A 36 1.55 -9.94 -8.14
CA HIS A 36 0.88 -8.64 -8.11
C HIS A 36 0.50 -8.17 -6.70
N SER A 37 0.93 -8.88 -5.65
CA SER A 37 0.59 -8.57 -4.27
C SER A 37 1.13 -7.22 -3.84
N SER A 38 0.25 -6.35 -3.37
CA SER A 38 0.65 -5.11 -2.70
C SER A 38 1.29 -5.37 -1.33
N LEU A 39 1.07 -6.55 -0.73
CA LEU A 39 1.67 -6.92 0.57
C LEU A 39 3.18 -7.14 0.46
N GLN A 40 3.72 -7.40 -0.72
CA GLN A 40 5.17 -7.52 -0.92
C GLN A 40 5.84 -6.18 -1.27
N ARG A 41 5.07 -5.09 -1.37
CA ARG A 41 5.59 -3.77 -1.72
C ARG A 41 5.91 -2.98 -0.45
N THR A 42 7.18 -2.56 -0.31
CA THR A 42 7.63 -1.72 0.79
C THR A 42 6.79 -0.45 0.95
N SER A 43 6.36 0.16 -0.16
CA SER A 43 5.51 1.36 -0.12
C SER A 43 4.17 1.12 0.59
N THR A 44 3.57 -0.06 0.44
CA THR A 44 2.32 -0.40 1.14
C THR A 44 2.57 -0.49 2.64
N TRP A 45 3.67 -1.14 3.06
CA TRP A 45 4.03 -1.26 4.48
C TRP A 45 4.34 0.08 5.12
N VAL A 46 5.17 0.90 4.46
CA VAL A 46 5.49 2.24 4.93
C VAL A 46 4.23 3.10 4.99
N GLY A 47 3.33 2.99 4.00
CA GLY A 47 2.07 3.71 4.01
C GLY A 47 1.15 3.30 5.16
N MET A 48 1.01 2.00 5.44
CA MET A 48 0.25 1.49 6.59
C MET A 48 0.87 1.95 7.92
N GLY A 49 2.20 1.87 8.04
CA GLY A 49 2.94 2.36 9.20
C GLY A 49 2.76 3.87 9.41
N ALA A 50 2.76 4.66 8.34
CA ALA A 50 2.52 6.10 8.40
C ALA A 50 1.10 6.41 8.90
N ILE A 51 0.07 5.70 8.43
CA ILE A 51 -1.31 5.87 8.94
C ILE A 51 -1.38 5.57 10.44
N LEU A 52 -0.75 4.47 10.89
CA LEU A 52 -0.69 4.12 12.31
C LEU A 52 0.05 5.19 13.13
N ALA A 53 1.18 5.68 12.64
CA ALA A 53 1.93 6.77 13.29
C ALA A 53 1.13 8.09 13.33
N GLY A 54 0.26 8.33 12.35
CA GLY A 54 -0.64 9.48 12.30
C GLY A 54 -1.59 9.57 13.51
N LEU A 55 -1.86 8.44 14.18
CA LEU A 55 -2.65 8.42 15.41
C LEU A 55 -2.02 9.26 16.53
N ALA A 56 -0.69 9.31 16.62
CA ALA A 56 0.00 10.14 17.59
C ALA A 56 -0.28 11.64 17.32
N GLY A 57 -0.21 12.06 16.06
CA GLY A 57 -0.56 13.43 15.65
C GLY A 57 -2.02 13.77 15.97
N LEU A 58 -2.96 12.86 15.68
CA LEU A 58 -4.38 13.03 16.04
C LEU A 58 -4.57 13.16 17.56
N GLY A 59 -3.87 12.35 18.35
CA GLY A 59 -3.90 12.44 19.81
C GLY A 59 -3.42 13.80 20.32
N THR A 60 -2.29 14.30 19.78
CA THR A 60 -1.77 15.64 20.11
C THR A 60 -2.74 16.76 19.68
N LEU A 61 -3.38 16.62 18.52
CA LEU A 61 -4.39 17.57 18.05
C LEU A 61 -5.58 17.64 19.03
N ILE A 62 -6.15 16.47 19.38
CA ILE A 62 -7.28 16.39 20.30
C ILE A 62 -6.90 16.96 21.66
N PHE A 63 -5.71 16.63 22.16
CA PHE A 63 -5.19 17.19 23.41
C PHE A 63 -5.12 18.73 23.38
N GLY A 64 -4.57 19.31 22.31
CA GLY A 64 -4.48 20.77 22.16
C GLY A 64 -5.86 21.42 22.11
N LEU A 65 -6.79 20.86 21.33
CA LEU A 65 -8.16 21.36 21.23
C LEU A 65 -8.91 21.25 22.57
N ALA A 66 -8.78 20.13 23.28
CA ALA A 66 -9.41 19.94 24.58
C ALA A 66 -8.83 20.89 25.64
N SER A 67 -7.51 21.13 25.62
CA SER A 67 -6.86 22.06 26.57
C SER A 67 -7.37 23.50 26.42
N SER A 68 -7.83 23.88 25.22
CA SER A 68 -8.41 25.21 24.97
C SER A 68 -9.74 25.45 25.71
N THR A 69 -10.50 24.38 26.00
CA THR A 69 -11.84 24.52 26.60
C THR A 69 -11.80 24.65 28.11
N VAL A 70 -10.81 24.04 28.74
CA VAL A 70 -10.61 24.04 30.20
C VAL A 70 -9.50 25.00 30.66
N GLY A 71 -8.78 25.62 29.72
CA GLY A 71 -7.68 26.54 30.03
C GLY A 71 -6.48 25.87 30.73
N SER A 72 -6.30 24.56 30.54
CA SER A 72 -5.26 23.78 31.23
C SER A 72 -3.86 23.98 30.66
N GLN A 73 -3.74 24.55 29.46
CA GLN A 73 -2.46 24.73 28.79
C GLN A 73 -2.44 26.04 28.00
N GLU A 74 -1.45 26.91 28.26
CA GLU A 74 -1.32 28.21 27.59
C GLU A 74 -0.95 28.03 26.11
N ALA A 75 -0.05 27.09 25.82
CA ALA A 75 0.41 26.77 24.46
C ALA A 75 -0.51 25.78 23.71
N TRP A 76 -1.79 25.69 24.07
CA TRP A 76 -2.74 24.72 23.49
C TRP A 76 -2.79 24.79 21.95
N SER A 77 -2.70 26.01 21.39
CA SER A 77 -2.78 26.27 19.95
C SER A 77 -1.57 25.68 19.21
N THR A 78 -0.39 25.74 19.82
CA THR A 78 0.85 25.13 19.30
C THR A 78 0.72 23.60 19.25
N TYR A 79 0.21 22.97 20.32
CA TYR A 79 -0.03 21.53 20.34
C TYR A 79 -1.05 21.11 19.27
N ALA A 80 -2.16 21.84 19.16
CA ALA A 80 -3.17 21.59 18.15
C ALA A 80 -2.59 21.68 16.73
N LEU A 81 -1.81 22.73 16.44
CA LEU A 81 -1.21 22.93 15.12
C LEU A 81 -0.21 21.82 14.77
N ILE A 82 0.72 21.51 15.66
CA ILE A 82 1.75 20.47 15.42
C ILE A 82 1.09 19.10 15.25
N GLY A 83 0.16 18.76 16.14
CA GLY A 83 -0.58 17.50 16.05
C GLY A 83 -1.36 17.39 14.74
N GLY A 84 -2.05 18.46 14.34
CA GLY A 84 -2.79 18.54 13.08
C GLY A 84 -1.90 18.39 11.85
N VAL A 85 -0.75 19.06 11.80
CA VAL A 85 0.21 18.96 10.68
C VAL A 85 0.79 17.56 10.60
N ILE A 86 1.24 16.97 11.72
CA ILE A 86 1.77 15.61 11.75
C ILE A 86 0.70 14.61 11.29
N ALA A 87 -0.52 14.72 11.81
CA ALA A 87 -1.63 13.84 11.42
C ALA A 87 -1.92 13.96 9.91
N ALA A 88 -2.02 15.19 9.39
CA ALA A 88 -2.31 15.43 7.98
C ALA A 88 -1.22 14.84 7.07
N VAL A 89 0.05 15.12 7.35
CA VAL A 89 1.17 14.62 6.53
C VAL A 89 1.23 13.10 6.53
N LEU A 90 1.11 12.47 7.70
CA LEU A 90 1.21 11.02 7.83
C LEU A 90 0.01 10.29 7.23
N LEU A 91 -1.21 10.82 7.39
CA LEU A 91 -2.41 10.23 6.81
C LEU A 91 -2.40 10.39 5.29
N ILE A 92 -2.21 11.61 4.78
CA ILE A 92 -2.20 11.88 3.33
C ILE A 92 -1.06 11.10 2.67
N GLY A 93 0.15 11.20 3.21
CA GLY A 93 1.31 10.47 2.71
C GLY A 93 1.10 8.95 2.78
N GLY A 94 0.54 8.45 3.87
CA GLY A 94 0.22 7.03 4.05
C GLY A 94 -0.77 6.50 3.01
N PHE A 95 -1.87 7.22 2.77
CA PHE A 95 -2.85 6.85 1.73
C PHE A 95 -2.25 6.90 0.32
N VAL A 96 -1.43 7.91 0.01
CA VAL A 96 -0.75 8.02 -1.29
C VAL A 96 0.21 6.85 -1.50
N LEU A 97 1.02 6.50 -0.50
CA LEU A 97 1.97 5.39 -0.57
C LEU A 97 1.25 4.03 -0.76
N ILE A 98 0.14 3.81 -0.06
CA ILE A 98 -0.69 2.61 -0.26
C ILE A 98 -1.30 2.62 -1.66
N HIS A 99 -1.78 3.77 -2.15
CA HIS A 99 -2.34 3.86 -3.49
C HIS A 99 -1.30 3.50 -4.56
N MET A 100 -0.06 3.96 -4.41
CA MET A 100 1.06 3.59 -5.29
C MET A 100 1.43 2.11 -5.17
N GLY A 101 1.51 1.58 -3.95
CA GLY A 101 1.80 0.15 -3.70
C GLY A 101 0.77 -0.81 -4.28
N ARG A 102 -0.46 -0.34 -4.50
CA ARG A 102 -1.56 -1.09 -5.11
C ARG A 102 -1.64 -1.01 -6.64
N ALA A 103 -0.69 -0.35 -7.30
CA ALA A 103 -0.72 -0.19 -8.76
C ALA A 103 -0.68 -1.52 -9.53
N ALA A 104 0.21 -2.43 -9.14
CA ALA A 104 0.34 -3.75 -9.77
C ALA A 104 -0.96 -4.59 -9.64
N TYR A 105 -1.62 -4.55 -8.48
CA TYR A 105 -2.91 -5.20 -8.26
C TYR A 105 -4.01 -4.62 -9.15
N ARG A 106 -4.06 -3.28 -9.31
CA ARG A 106 -5.04 -2.65 -10.20
C ARG A 106 -4.83 -3.05 -11.66
N GLN A 107 -3.58 -3.12 -12.09
CA GLN A 107 -3.24 -3.61 -13.42
C GLN A 107 -3.67 -5.07 -13.61
N TYR A 108 -3.36 -5.94 -12.65
CA TYR A 108 -3.80 -7.34 -12.67
C TYR A 108 -5.32 -7.48 -12.80
N ARG A 109 -6.08 -6.71 -12.00
CA ARG A 109 -7.54 -6.71 -12.08
C ARG A 109 -8.06 -6.25 -13.43
N ALA A 110 -7.44 -5.22 -14.02
CA ALA A 110 -7.84 -4.70 -15.32
C ALA A 110 -7.57 -5.69 -16.46
N GLU A 111 -6.49 -6.45 -16.36
CA GLU A 111 -6.08 -7.42 -17.39
C GLU A 111 -6.86 -8.74 -17.31
N THR A 112 -7.14 -9.21 -16.10
CA THR A 112 -7.72 -10.56 -15.91
C THR A 112 -9.21 -10.54 -15.54
N GLY A 113 -9.73 -9.41 -15.07
CA GLY A 113 -11.07 -9.31 -14.49
C GLY A 113 -11.21 -10.01 -13.13
N ARG A 114 -10.16 -10.68 -12.64
CA ARG A 114 -10.18 -11.42 -11.38
C ARG A 114 -9.85 -10.48 -10.21
N VAL A 115 -10.32 -10.82 -9.01
CA VAL A 115 -10.27 -9.95 -7.80
C VAL A 115 -9.34 -10.45 -6.69
N ASN A 116 -8.69 -11.58 -6.94
CA ASN A 116 -7.74 -12.31 -6.08
C ASN A 116 -6.38 -11.60 -5.90
#